data_AF-A0A5M3N4I6-F1
#
_entry.id   AF-A0A5M3N4I6-F1
#
_cell.length_a   1.000
_cell.length_b   1.000
_cell.length_c   1.000
_cell.angle_alpha   90.00
_cell.angle_beta   90.00
_cell.angle_gamma   90.00
#
_symmetry.space_group_name_H-M   'P 1'
#
loop_
_entity.id
_entity.type
_entity.pdbx_description
1 polymer ?
#
loop_
_entity_poly.entity_id
_entity_poly.type
_entity_poly.pdbx_seq_one_letter_code
_entity_poly.pdbx_strand_id
1 'polypeptide(L)'
;RCQDVNLWKCWKVLQVALALFHLVLNLIWTVHLKYQGSVVATGSLSWFYGLLDKARLGNPHPDYHTLLMALLQTLDALLLDAWHKILNKHGFSSFTAFAKLNLSPKTIHAFVAELHSTFAS
;
A
#
# COMPACT_ATOMS: atom_id res chain seq x y z
N ARG A 1 19.87 -35.39 5.18
CA ARG A 1 18.79 -36.37 4.89
C ARG A 1 17.44 -35.66 4.64
N CYS A 2 17.41 -34.61 3.81
CA CYS A 2 16.20 -33.95 3.31
C CYS A 2 16.18 -33.89 1.77
N GLN A 3 17.13 -34.57 1.12
CA GLN A 3 17.23 -34.63 -0.34
C GLN A 3 16.37 -35.77 -0.92
N ASP A 4 16.03 -36.79 -0.10
CA ASP A 4 15.27 -37.98 -0.53
C ASP A 4 13.78 -37.93 -0.16
N VAL A 5 13.30 -36.84 0.44
CA VAL A 5 11.90 -36.66 0.86
C VAL A 5 11.37 -35.38 0.27
N ASN A 6 10.13 -35.40 -0.24
CA ASN A 6 9.53 -34.22 -0.85
C ASN A 6 9.49 -33.05 0.16
N LEU A 7 9.43 -31.82 -0.37
CA LEU A 7 9.46 -30.58 0.42
C LEU A 7 8.37 -30.51 1.49
N TRP A 8 7.24 -31.20 1.27
CA TRP A 8 6.12 -31.28 2.21
C TRP A 8 6.49 -32.08 3.47
N LYS A 9 7.22 -33.20 3.31
CA LYS A 9 7.68 -34.04 4.43
C LYS A 9 8.85 -33.42 5.20
N CYS A 10 9.64 -32.55 4.58
CA CYS A 10 10.72 -31.82 5.27
C CYS A 10 10.27 -30.51 5.94
N TRP A 11 8.98 -30.15 5.89
CA TRP A 11 8.38 -28.98 6.57
C TRP A 11 9.01 -27.62 6.19
N LYS A 12 9.93 -27.61 5.21
CA LYS A 12 10.59 -26.40 4.71
C LYS A 12 9.60 -25.40 4.14
N VAL A 13 8.53 -25.90 3.52
CA VAL A 13 7.44 -25.07 3.01
C VAL A 13 6.73 -24.32 4.15
N LEU A 14 6.56 -24.97 5.31
CA LEU A 14 5.97 -24.34 6.49
C LEU A 14 6.91 -23.29 7.10
N GLN A 15 8.21 -23.56 7.13
CA GLN A 15 9.21 -22.59 7.60
C GLN A 15 9.27 -21.35 6.71
N VAL A 16 9.22 -21.50 5.38
CA VAL A 16 9.17 -20.37 4.45
C VAL A 16 7.88 -19.57 4.66
N ALA A 17 6.73 -20.24 4.83
CA ALA A 17 5.46 -19.57 5.10
C ALA A 17 5.49 -18.76 6.41
N LEU A 18 6.03 -19.33 7.49
CA LEU A 18 6.20 -18.63 8.78
C LEU A 18 7.18 -17.46 8.69
N ALA A 19 8.29 -17.61 7.96
CA ALA A 19 9.25 -16.53 7.77
C ALA A 19 8.65 -15.36 6.99
N LEU A 20 7.89 -15.65 5.92
CA LEU A 20 7.17 -14.63 5.15
C LEU A 20 6.09 -13.94 5.98
N PHE A 21 5.34 -14.70 6.78
CA PHE A 21 4.35 -14.15 7.71
C PHE A 21 4.98 -13.16 8.69
N HIS A 22 6.11 -13.52 9.34
CA HIS A 22 6.80 -12.63 10.27
C HIS A 22 7.42 -11.42 9.59
N LEU A 23 7.95 -11.57 8.36
CA LEU A 23 8.46 -10.44 7.58
C LEU A 23 7.34 -9.42 7.30
N VAL A 24 6.19 -9.89 6.83
CA VAL A 24 5.02 -9.05 6.56
C VAL A 24 4.52 -8.40 7.85
N LEU A 25 4.42 -9.15 8.95
CA LEU A 25 4.00 -8.61 10.24
C LEU A 25 4.94 -7.51 10.75
N ASN A 26 6.26 -7.72 10.67
CA ASN A 26 7.26 -6.74 11.09
C ASN A 26 7.25 -5.49 10.20
N LEU A 27 7.04 -5.66 8.90
CA LEU A 27 6.90 -4.55 7.96
C LEU A 27 5.66 -3.72 8.32
N ILE A 28 4.50 -4.36 8.50
CA ILE A 28 3.25 -3.68 8.89
C ILE A 28 3.46 -2.95 10.22
N TRP A 29 4.06 -3.60 11.20
CA TRP A 29 4.30 -3.00 12.52
C TRP A 29 5.23 -1.78 12.44
N THR A 30 6.28 -1.85 11.63
CA THR A 30 7.22 -0.74 11.42
C THR A 30 6.54 0.44 10.72
N VAL A 31 5.73 0.17 9.70
CA VAL A 31 4.90 1.18 9.02
C VAL A 31 3.90 1.77 10.01
N HIS A 32 3.25 0.93 10.79
CA HIS A 32 2.31 1.37 11.82
C HIS A 32 2.99 2.32 12.79
N LEU A 33 4.07 1.92 13.46
CA LEU A 33 4.79 2.77 14.41
C LEU A 33 5.32 4.07 13.80
N LYS A 34 5.88 4.01 12.58
CA LYS A 34 6.46 5.18 11.90
C LYS A 34 5.40 6.18 11.46
N TYR A 35 4.22 5.68 11.06
CA TYR A 35 3.17 6.50 10.45
C TYR A 35 1.89 6.59 11.30
N GLN A 36 1.86 6.10 12.55
CA GLN A 36 0.73 6.19 13.50
C GLN A 36 0.38 7.63 13.94
N GLY A 37 0.93 8.63 13.26
CA GLY A 37 0.75 10.05 13.57
C GLY A 37 -0.71 10.52 13.51
N SER A 38 -0.90 11.77 13.92
CA SER A 38 -2.18 12.48 13.91
C SER A 38 -2.78 12.59 12.50
N VAL A 39 -4.11 12.61 12.39
CA VAL A 39 -4.86 12.84 11.12
C VAL A 39 -4.40 14.13 10.41
N VAL A 40 -3.88 15.09 11.17
CA VAL A 40 -3.42 16.40 10.68
C VAL A 40 -2.03 16.32 10.03
N ALA A 41 -1.26 15.24 10.27
CA ALA A 41 0.05 15.05 9.67
C ALA A 41 -0.10 14.39 8.29
N THR A 42 0.06 15.19 7.23
CA THR A 42 0.08 14.72 5.83
C THR A 42 1.12 13.60 5.66
N GLY A 43 0.67 12.45 5.12
CA GLY A 43 1.51 11.25 4.96
C GLY A 43 1.53 10.29 6.16
N SER A 44 0.77 10.56 7.22
CA SER A 44 0.52 9.58 8.30
C SER A 44 -0.54 8.55 7.89
N LEU A 45 -0.52 7.39 8.53
CA LEU A 45 -1.54 6.33 8.39
C LEU A 45 -2.95 6.87 8.67
N SER A 46 -3.07 7.76 9.65
CA SER A 46 -4.34 8.41 10.00
C SER A 46 -4.82 9.38 8.93
N TRP A 47 -3.91 10.08 8.26
CA TRP A 47 -4.22 10.92 7.11
C TRP A 47 -4.67 10.07 5.92
N PHE A 48 -4.00 8.95 5.66
CA PHE A 48 -4.41 8.00 4.62
C PHE A 48 -5.76 7.34 4.91
N TYR A 49 -6.09 7.03 6.18
CA TYR A 49 -7.44 6.58 6.55
C TYR A 49 -8.50 7.64 6.30
N GLY A 50 -8.18 8.92 6.50
CA GLY A 50 -9.05 10.03 6.10
C GLY A 50 -9.21 10.14 4.58
N LEU A 51 -8.13 9.95 3.82
CA LEU A 51 -8.16 9.96 2.35
C LEU A 51 -9.02 8.82 1.77
N LEU A 52 -9.03 7.66 2.42
CA LEU A 52 -9.79 6.48 2.01
C LEU A 52 -11.19 6.36 2.63
N ASP A 53 -11.58 7.32 3.46
CA ASP A 53 -12.83 7.30 4.23
C ASP A 53 -13.00 5.99 5.05
N LYS A 54 -11.94 5.60 5.77
CA LYS A 54 -11.89 4.39 6.59
C LYS A 54 -11.82 4.73 8.09
N ALA A 55 -12.50 3.92 8.90
CA ALA A 55 -12.41 3.99 10.35
C ALA A 55 -11.01 3.59 10.85
N ARG A 56 -10.47 4.34 11.83
CA ARG A 56 -9.19 4.04 12.47
C ARG A 56 -9.22 2.66 13.15
N LEU A 57 -8.09 1.95 13.11
CA LEU A 57 -7.86 0.76 13.93
C LEU A 57 -7.80 1.17 15.41
N GLY A 58 -8.88 0.94 16.15
CA GLY A 58 -8.98 1.30 17.58
C GLY A 58 -8.62 0.18 18.56
N ASN A 59 -8.31 -1.03 18.05
CA ASN A 59 -8.04 -2.18 18.91
C ASN A 59 -6.55 -2.17 19.34
N PRO A 60 -6.20 -2.30 20.64
CA PRO A 60 -4.81 -2.31 21.09
C PRO A 60 -3.98 -3.47 20.52
N HIS A 61 -4.62 -4.56 20.09
CA HIS A 61 -3.99 -5.70 19.42
C HIS A 61 -4.80 -6.09 18.17
N PRO A 62 -4.65 -5.36 17.04
CA PRO A 62 -5.31 -5.75 15.79
C PRO A 62 -4.75 -7.09 15.32
N ASP A 63 -5.61 -7.98 14.81
CA ASP A 63 -5.18 -9.27 14.27
C ASP A 63 -4.40 -9.09 12.94
N TYR A 64 -3.70 -10.13 12.52
CA TYR A 64 -2.87 -10.11 11.31
C TYR A 64 -3.64 -9.69 10.05
N HIS A 65 -4.88 -10.14 9.87
CA HIS A 65 -5.65 -9.79 8.67
C HIS A 65 -6.03 -8.31 8.71
N THR A 66 -6.42 -7.80 9.87
CA THR A 66 -6.70 -6.38 10.08
C THR A 66 -5.47 -5.52 9.79
N LEU A 67 -4.29 -5.92 10.28
CA LEU A 67 -3.00 -5.27 10.01
C LEU A 67 -2.62 -5.30 8.53
N LEU A 68 -2.76 -6.46 7.88
CA LEU A 68 -2.46 -6.64 6.46
C LEU A 68 -3.38 -5.80 5.59
N MET A 69 -4.69 -5.79 5.88
CA MET A 69 -5.65 -4.95 5.16
C MET A 69 -5.34 -3.47 5.34
N ALA A 70 -4.96 -3.04 6.54
CA ALA A 70 -4.54 -1.67 6.79
C ALA A 70 -3.29 -1.27 5.99
N LEU A 71 -2.30 -2.16 5.86
CA LEU A 71 -1.13 -1.91 5.02
C LEU A 71 -1.51 -1.80 3.55
N LEU A 72 -2.29 -2.73 3.01
CA LEU A 72 -2.73 -2.68 1.61
C LEU A 72 -3.50 -1.39 1.32
N GLN A 73 -4.42 -1.02 2.20
CA GLN A 73 -5.13 0.26 2.12
C GLN A 73 -4.17 1.45 2.16
N THR A 74 -3.16 1.44 3.03
CA THR A 74 -2.16 2.51 3.06
C THR A 74 -1.38 2.62 1.75
N LEU A 75 -1.01 1.49 1.14
CA LEU A 75 -0.35 1.46 -0.16
C LEU A 75 -1.25 1.99 -1.28
N ASP A 76 -2.53 1.60 -1.28
CA ASP A 76 -3.52 2.14 -2.21
C ASP A 76 -3.69 3.65 -2.05
N ALA A 77 -3.72 4.14 -0.81
CA ALA A 77 -3.83 5.56 -0.50
C ALA A 77 -2.59 6.36 -0.94
N LEU A 78 -1.40 5.80 -0.76
CA LEU A 78 -0.13 6.35 -1.27
C LEU A 78 -0.14 6.47 -2.78
N LEU A 79 -0.60 5.42 -3.47
CA LEU A 79 -0.70 5.42 -4.93
C LEU A 79 -1.70 6.47 -5.41
N LEU A 80 -2.86 6.59 -4.75
CA LEU A 80 -3.87 7.61 -5.06
C LEU A 80 -3.35 9.04 -4.81
N ASP A 81 -2.62 9.28 -3.73
CA ASP A 81 -2.00 10.58 -3.45
C ASP A 81 -0.95 10.96 -4.51
N ALA A 82 -0.09 10.02 -4.91
CA ALA A 82 0.88 10.23 -5.98
C ALA A 82 0.19 10.62 -7.29
N TRP A 83 -0.88 9.91 -7.65
CA TRP A 83 -1.70 10.24 -8.80
C TRP A 83 -2.38 11.60 -8.66
N HIS A 84 -2.94 11.94 -7.50
CA HIS A 84 -3.54 13.26 -7.29
C HIS A 84 -2.54 14.40 -7.52
N LYS A 85 -1.29 14.24 -7.06
CA LYS A 85 -0.23 15.21 -7.28
C LYS A 85 0.10 15.38 -8.76
N ILE A 86 0.24 14.27 -9.50
CA ILE A 86 0.47 14.29 -10.96
C ILE A 86 -0.71 14.95 -11.66
N LEU A 87 -1.94 14.55 -11.35
CA LEU A 87 -3.15 15.09 -11.97
C LEU A 87 -3.32 16.59 -11.71
N ASN A 88 -3.09 17.04 -10.48
CA ASN A 88 -3.12 18.46 -10.12
C ASN A 88 -2.06 19.27 -10.88
N LYS A 89 -0.85 18.72 -11.08
CA LYS A 89 0.22 19.37 -11.87
C LYS A 89 -0.22 19.62 -13.31
N HIS A 90 -1.05 18.74 -13.86
CA HIS A 90 -1.62 18.86 -15.21
C HIS A 90 -3.00 19.55 -15.23
N GLY A 91 -3.43 20.16 -14.12
CA GLY A 91 -4.63 20.98 -14.03
C GLY A 91 -5.94 20.21 -13.82
N PHE A 92 -5.89 18.91 -13.52
CA PHE A 92 -7.09 18.13 -13.21
C PHE A 92 -7.44 18.27 -11.73
N SER A 93 -8.66 18.72 -11.45
CA SER A 93 -9.13 18.95 -10.07
C SER A 93 -9.59 17.68 -9.34
N SER A 94 -9.76 16.56 -10.05
CA SER A 94 -10.13 15.26 -9.46
C SER A 94 -9.90 14.10 -10.43
N PHE A 95 -9.80 12.88 -9.89
CA PHE A 95 -9.80 11.64 -10.69
C PHE A 95 -11.05 11.51 -11.57
N THR A 96 -12.21 11.92 -11.07
CA THR A 96 -13.46 11.90 -11.85
C THR A 96 -13.39 12.81 -13.07
N ALA A 97 -12.75 13.97 -12.97
CA ALA A 97 -12.53 14.86 -14.10
C ALA A 97 -11.58 14.22 -15.12
N PHE A 98 -10.52 13.57 -14.65
CA PHE A 98 -9.58 12.83 -15.48
C PHE A 98 -10.23 11.65 -16.21
N ALA A 99 -11.02 10.83 -15.50
CA ALA A 99 -11.68 9.65 -16.05
C ALA A 99 -12.73 9.99 -17.13
N LYS A 100 -13.42 11.13 -17.01
CA LYS A 100 -14.43 11.58 -17.99
C LYS A 100 -13.85 11.96 -19.35
N LEU A 101 -12.54 12.25 -19.43
CA LEU A 101 -11.90 12.72 -20.65
C LEU A 101 -11.65 11.61 -21.68
N ASN A 102 -11.89 10.32 -21.34
CA ASN A 102 -11.65 9.17 -22.22
C ASN A 102 -10.32 9.28 -22.98
N LEU A 103 -9.25 9.55 -22.23
CA LEU A 103 -7.92 9.76 -22.78
C LEU A 103 -7.40 8.51 -23.48
N SER A 104 -6.58 8.71 -24.51
CA SER A 104 -5.97 7.59 -25.24
C SER A 104 -5.04 6.77 -24.34
N PRO A 105 -4.90 5.45 -24.56
CA PRO A 105 -3.97 4.61 -23.79
C PRO A 105 -2.53 5.12 -23.79
N LYS A 106 -2.08 5.72 -24.89
CA LYS A 106 -0.73 6.31 -25.00
C LYS A 106 -0.53 7.46 -24.02
N THR A 107 -1.55 8.29 -23.84
CA THR A 107 -1.54 9.41 -22.91
C THR A 107 -1.48 8.90 -21.47
N ILE A 108 -2.28 7.89 -21.13
CA ILE A 108 -2.27 7.26 -19.80
C ILE A 108 -0.89 6.66 -19.49
N HIS A 109 -0.27 5.97 -20.46
CA HIS A 109 1.09 5.44 -20.28
C HIS A 109 2.14 6.53 -20.01
N ALA A 110 2.01 7.71 -20.62
CA ALA A 110 2.91 8.82 -20.35
C ALA A 110 2.77 9.32 -18.89
N PHE A 111 1.54 9.42 -18.38
CA PHE A 111 1.30 9.76 -16.97
C PHE A 111 1.87 8.71 -16.01
N VAL A 112 1.72 7.42 -16.32
CA VAL A 112 2.31 6.33 -15.51
C VAL A 112 3.84 6.41 -15.51
N ALA A 113 4.47 6.70 -16.65
CA ALA A 113 5.91 6.88 -16.74
C ALA A 113 6.40 8.06 -15.89
N GLU A 114 5.66 9.18 -15.89
CA GLU A 114 5.95 10.34 -15.04
C GLU A 114 5.78 10.03 -13.55
N LEU A 115 4.72 9.31 -13.17
CA LEU A 115 4.50 8.88 -11.79
C LEU A 115 5.66 8.01 -11.32
N HIS A 116 6.09 7.05 -12.14
CA HIS A 116 7.20 6.17 -11.79
C HIS A 116 8.52 6.93 -11.67
N SER A 117 8.83 7.86 -12.60
CA SER A 117 10.08 8.65 -12.51
C SER A 117 10.10 9.61 -11.32
N THR A 118 8.94 10.07 -10.86
CA THR A 118 8.83 11.06 -9.78
C THR A 118 8.90 10.43 -8.40
N PHE A 119 8.34 9.23 -8.21
CA PHE A 119 8.13 8.64 -6.88
C PHE A 119 8.84 7.31 -6.64
N ALA A 120 9.40 6.67 -7.66
CA ALA A 120 10.09 5.38 -7.53
C ALA A 120 11.63 5.47 -7.48
N SER A 121 12.19 6.69 -7.37
CA SER A 121 13.63 6.94 -7.18
C SER A 121 14.02 7.00 -5.71
#